data_AF-G3HNN6-F1
#
_entry.id   AF-G3HNN6-F1
#
_cell.length_a   1.000
_cell.length_b   1.000
_cell.length_c   1.000
_cell.angle_alpha   90.00
_cell.angle_beta   90.00
_cell.angle_gamma   90.00
#
_symmetry.space_group_name_H-M   'P 1'
#
loop_
_entity.id
_entity.type
_entity.pdbx_description
1 polymer ?
#
loop_
_entity_poly.entity_id
_entity_poly.type
_entity_poly.pdbx_seq_one_letter_code
_entity_poly.pdbx_strand_id
1 'polypeptide(L)' 'MDEFLMIWHHKTTILTDAKESSTVFELKHILEGILKRPPMCSGCTRMTSSLMMEKLGECGFTSQTAGPQAPAWPS' A
#
# COMPACT_ATOMS: atom_id res chain seq x y z
N MET A 1 10.16 -10.36 1.63
CA MET A 1 9.34 -10.93 0.56
C MET A 1 8.65 -9.78 -0.15
N ASP A 2 8.37 -9.92 -1.44
CA ASP A 2 7.67 -8.88 -2.21
C ASP A 2 6.17 -9.17 -2.17
N GLU A 3 5.41 -8.15 -1.78
CA GLU A 3 3.98 -8.20 -1.54
C GLU A 3 3.24 -7.41 -2.62
N PHE A 4 2.22 -8.00 -3.21
CA PHE A 4 1.48 -7.39 -4.31
C PHE A 4 0.28 -6.61 -3.76
N LEU A 5 0.29 -5.31 -4.03
CA LEU A 5 -0.69 -4.36 -3.53
C LEU A 5 -1.54 -3.83 -4.69
N MET A 6 -2.84 -3.76 -4.46
CA MET A 6 -3.76 -3.08 -5.35
C MET A 6 -4.33 -1.84 -4.66
N ILE A 7 -4.01 -0.68 -5.22
CA ILE A 7 -4.33 0.62 -4.64
C ILE A 7 -5.27 1.34 -5.58
N TRP A 8 -6.34 1.90 -5.04
CA TRP A 8 -7.45 2.40 -5.84
C TRP A 8 -7.82 3.82 -5.51
N HIS A 9 -7.75 4.66 -6.54
CA HIS A 9 -8.03 6.08 -6.43
C HIS A 9 -9.05 6.47 -7.49
N HIS A 10 -10.29 6.75 -7.04
CA HIS A 10 -11.45 6.98 -7.90
C HIS A 10 -11.69 5.84 -8.91
N LYS A 11 -11.24 6.04 -10.16
CA LYS A 11 -11.38 5.08 -11.27
C LYS A 11 -10.05 4.43 -11.65
N THR A 12 -8.96 4.80 -10.98
CA THR A 12 -7.60 4.32 -11.27
C THR A 12 -7.22 3.21 -10.30
N THR A 13 -6.87 2.06 -10.85
CA THR A 13 -6.22 0.96 -10.13
C THR A 13 -4.72 1.02 -10.38
N ILE A 14 -3.92 1.08 -9.31
CA ILE A 14 -2.47 0.96 -9.35
C ILE A 14 -2.13 -0.42 -8.79
N LEU A 15 -1.48 -1.24 -9.61
CA LEU A 15 -0.88 -2.50 -9.21
C LEU A 15 0.61 -2.25 -9.00
N THR A 16 1.08 -2.49 -7.79
CA THR A 16 2.50 -2.33 -7.43
C THR A 16 2.90 -3.42 -6.47
N ASP A 17 4.16 -3.82 -6.52
CA ASP A 17 4.78 -4.59 -5.45
C ASP A 17 5.51 -3.66 -4.46
N ALA A 18 5.67 -4.14 -3.24
CA ALA A 18 6.55 -3.54 -2.24
C ALA A 18 7.09 -4.64 -1.33
N LYS A 19 8.29 -4.45 -0.77
CA LYS A 19 8.80 -5.40 0.22
C LYS A 19 7.94 -5.34 1.48
N GLU A 20 7.70 -6.49 2.11
CA GLU A 20 7.09 -6.60 3.45
C GLU A 20 7.80 -5.71 4.49
N SER A 21 9.11 -5.51 4.32
CA SER A 21 9.94 -4.66 5.18
C SER A 21 9.84 -3.16 4.88
N SER A 22 9.22 -2.76 3.77
CA SER A 22 9.05 -1.36 3.40
C SER A 22 8.03 -0.71 4.33
N THR A 23 8.20 0.58 4.54
CA THR A 23 7.26 1.34 5.37
C THR A 23 6.07 1.81 4.57
N VAL A 24 4.96 2.07 5.26
CA VAL A 24 3.78 2.72 4.68
C VAL A 24 4.15 4.09 4.08
N PHE A 25 5.10 4.80 4.69
CA PHE A 25 5.60 6.08 4.18
C PHE A 25 6.28 5.96 2.81
N GLU A 26 7.16 4.97 2.62
CA GLU A 26 7.82 4.75 1.33
C GLU A 26 6.81 4.41 0.22
N LEU A 27 5.84 3.54 0.53
CA LEU A 27 4.75 3.22 -0.40
C LEU A 27 3.94 4.48 -0.76
N LYS A 28 3.65 5.34 0.22
CA LYS A 28 2.95 6.60 -0.01
C LYS A 28 3.74 7.53 -0.94
N HIS A 29 5.05 7.64 -0.76
CA HIS A 29 5.90 8.48 -1.61
C HIS A 29 5.94 7.98 -3.07
N ILE A 30 5.95 6.66 -3.29
CA ILE A 30 5.84 6.06 -4.63
C ILE A 30 4.50 6.44 -5.27
N LEU A 31 3.41 6.32 -4.53
CA LEU A 31 2.07 6.66 -5.01
C LEU A 31 1.91 8.17 -5.29
N GLU A 32 2.51 9.03 -4.46
CA GLU A 32 2.58 10.47 -4.72
C GLU A 32 3.35 10.76 -6.01
N GLY A 33 4.44 10.02 -6.25
CA GLY A 33 5.20 10.09 -7.49
C GLY A 33 4.39 9.73 -8.74
N ILE A 34 3.50 8.73 -8.63
CA ILE A 34 2.62 8.27 -9.72
C ILE A 34 1.42 9.21 -9.91
N LEU A 35 0.70 9.52 -8.82
CA LEU A 35 -0.53 10.31 -8.85
C LEU A 35 -0.27 11.82 -8.99
N LYS A 36 0.99 12.27 -8.79
CA LYS A 36 1.40 13.68 -8.70
C LYS A 36 0.61 14.48 -7.66
N ARG A 37 -0.02 13.78 -6.71
CA ARG A 37 -0.91 14.32 -5.68
C ARG A 37 -0.83 13.42 -4.44
N PRO A 38 -1.09 13.95 -3.23
CA PRO A 38 -1.23 13.14 -2.03
C PRO A 38 -2.31 12.07 -2.25
N PRO A 39 -2.03 10.77 -2.01
CA PRO A 39 -3.02 9.72 -2.20
C PRO A 39 -4.14 9.91 -1.17
N MET A 40 -5.32 10.30 -1.66
CA MET A 40 -6.56 10.25 -0.90
C MET A 40 -7.19 8.87 -1.11
N CYS A 41 -6.44 7.82 -0.81
CA CYS A 41 -6.98 6.46 -0.89
C CYS A 41 -7.87 6.26 0.34
N SER A 42 -9.12 5.81 0.16
CA SER A 42 -10.06 5.58 1.26
C SER A 42 -9.50 4.63 2.33
N GLY A 43 -8.71 3.62 1.93
CA GLY A 43 -7.96 2.74 2.85
C GLY A 43 -6.72 3.38 3.50
N CYS A 44 -6.12 4.41 2.89
CA CYS A 44 -5.08 5.21 3.54
C CYS A 44 -5.64 6.08 4.68
N THR A 45 -6.95 6.27 4.76
CA THR A 45 -7.59 6.97 5.90
C THR A 45 -7.46 6.17 7.20
N ARG A 46 -7.33 4.82 7.11
CA ARG A 46 -7.01 3.97 8.25
C ARG A 46 -5.51 3.92 8.55
N MET A 47 -4.66 4.33 7.61
CA MET A 47 -3.24 4.66 7.84
C MET A 47 -3.14 6.02 8.53
N THR A 48 -3.61 6.07 9.78
CA THR A 48 -3.39 7.21 10.69
C THR A 48 -1.90 7.46 10.84
N SER A 49 -1.52 8.68 11.22
CA SER A 49 -0.13 9.15 11.31
C SER A 49 0.81 8.20 12.09
N SER A 50 0.29 7.37 13.01
CA SER A 50 1.06 6.35 13.73
C SER A 50 1.53 5.17 12.87
N LEU A 51 0.83 4.82 11.78
CA LEU A 51 1.14 3.69 10.90
C LEU A 51 2.17 4.04 9.82
N MET A 52 2.53 5.32 9.64
CA MET A 52 3.50 5.73 8.62
C MET A 52 4.89 5.10 8.81
N MET A 53 5.28 4.86 10.07
CA MET A 53 6.57 4.27 10.42
C MET A 53 6.51 2.73 10.48
N GLU A 54 5.32 2.14 10.41
CA GLU A 54 5.16 0.70 10.43
C GLU A 54 5.48 0.07 9.08
N LYS A 55 5.95 -1.17 9.15
CA LYS A 55 6.23 -2.00 7.99
C LYS A 55 4.93 -2.56 7.44
N LEU A 56 4.91 -2.84 6.14
CA LEU A 56 3.74 -3.43 5.47
C LEU A 56 3.33 -4.78 6.08
N GLY A 57 4.30 -5.61 6.52
CA GLY A 57 4.01 -6.85 7.23
C GLY A 57 3.21 -6.67 8.53
N GLU A 58 3.54 -5.65 9.33
CA GLU A 58 2.84 -5.33 10.59
C GLU A 58 1.42 -4.80 10.31
N CYS A 59 1.22 -4.18 9.16
CA CYS A 59 -0.10 -3.77 8.67
C CYS A 59 -0.95 -4.93 8.09
N GLY A 60 -0.44 -6.17 8.10
CA GLY A 60 -1.14 -7.36 7.62
C GLY A 60 -0.92 -7.69 6.14
N PHE A 61 -0.05 -6.96 5.44
CA PHE A 61 0.39 -7.30 4.08
C PHE A 61 1.53 -8.29 4.15
N THR A 62 1.17 -9.57 4.13
CA THR A 62 2.11 -10.69 4.12
C THR A 62 1.86 -11.55 2.89
N SER A 63 2.81 -12.41 2.55
CA SER A 63 2.72 -13.27 1.36
C SER A 63 1.52 -14.20 1.30
N GLN A 64 0.85 -14.40 2.44
CA GLN A 64 -0.38 -15.19 2.54
C GLN A 64 -1.62 -14.38 2.16
N THR A 65 -1.58 -13.06 2.36
CA THR A 65 -2.68 -12.13 2.10
C THR A 65 -2.51 -11.31 0.83
N ALA A 66 -1.28 -11.12 0.35
CA ALA A 66 -0.91 -10.19 -0.73
C ALA A 66 -0.13 -10.88 -1.87
N GLY A 67 -0.68 -11.97 -2.40
CA GLY A 67 -0.04 -12.75 -3.46
C GLY A 67 -0.25 -12.18 -4.87
N PRO A 68 0.55 -12.60 -5.87
CA PRO A 68 0.42 -12.09 -7.24
C PRO A 68 -0.94 -12.40 -7.91
N GLN A 69 -1.57 -13.52 -7.54
CA GLN A 69 -2.89 -13.89 -8.06
C GLN A 69 -4.05 -13.30 -7.27
N ALA A 70 -3.78 -12.75 -6.08
CA ALA A 70 -4.75 -12.13 -5.20
C ALA A 70 -4.07 -10.96 -4.48
N PRO A 71 -3.86 -9.82 -5.16
CA PRO A 71 -3.21 -8.66 -4.56
C PRO A 71 -4.05 -8.17 -3.38
N ALA A 72 -3.39 -7.81 -2.28
CA ALA A 72 -4.09 -7.34 -1.10
C ALA A 72 -4.62 -5.92 -1.31
N TRP A 73 -5.80 -5.67 -0.75
CA TRP A 73 -6.38 -4.34 -0.67
C TRP A 73 -6.13 -3.73 0.71
N PRO A 74 -5.55 -2.51 0.79
CA PRO A 74 -5.50 -1.77 2.05
C PRO A 74 -6.92 -1.37 2.48
N SER A 75 -7.45 -2.06 3.49
CA SER A 75 -8.83 -1.91 4.02
C SER A 75 -8.92 -0.91 5.17
#